data_AF-A0A060BZ75-F1
#
_entry.id   AF-A0A060BZ75-F1
#
_cell.length_a   1.000
_cell.length_b   1.000
_cell.length_c   1.000
_cell.angle_alpha   90.00
_cell.angle_beta   90.00
_cell.angle_gamma   90.00
#
_symmetry.space_group_name_H-M   'P 1'
#
loop_
_entity.id
_entity.type
_entity.pdbx_description
1 polymer ?
#
loop_
_entity_poly.entity_id
_entity_poly.type
_entity_poly.pdbx_seq_one_letter_code
_entity_poly.pdbx_strand_id
1 'polypeptide(L)'
;MYRRTFDYHRNPDAPRAFLDFDGVDSCFFLWVNGTFVGYSQIAHATSEFEVTDRLVDGDNVIAVLVLKWCDGSYLEDQDKFRTSGIFRSVSLVTRPYCAVVDYMTTTDIEWGNDGRAKGATIGIGLRYLDDQPVEVSGRLLDADGHTVARAV
;
A
#
# COMPACT_ATOMS: atom_id res chain seq x y z
N MET A 1 -2.22 23.61 -5.65
CA MET A 1 -2.37 23.22 -4.23
C MET A 1 -3.77 22.66 -4.06
N TYR A 2 -3.88 21.50 -3.41
CA TYR A 2 -5.16 20.86 -3.07
C TYR A 2 -5.36 20.96 -1.56
N ARG A 3 -6.60 21.16 -1.11
CA ARG A 3 -6.97 21.18 0.32
C ARG A 3 -8.33 20.55 0.48
N ARG A 4 -8.48 19.66 1.47
CA ARG A 4 -9.75 19.00 1.77
C ARG A 4 -9.91 18.80 3.27
N THR A 5 -11.12 19.04 3.76
CA THR A 5 -11.55 18.63 5.10
C THR A 5 -12.25 17.28 5.01
N PHE A 6 -12.04 16.42 6.00
CA PHE A 6 -12.70 15.12 6.12
C PHE A 6 -12.93 14.81 7.59
N ASP A 7 -14.01 14.08 7.87
CA ASP A 7 -14.32 13.55 9.18
C ASP A 7 -13.59 12.23 9.39
N TYR A 8 -13.10 12.02 10.61
CA TYR A 8 -12.39 10.80 11.01
C TYR A 8 -12.77 10.40 12.43
N HIS A 9 -13.02 9.11 12.62
CA HIS A 9 -13.23 8.51 13.92
C HIS A 9 -12.23 7.38 14.10
N ARG A 10 -11.42 7.46 15.16
CA ARG A 10 -10.42 6.44 15.46
C ARG A 10 -11.12 5.11 15.70
N ASN A 11 -10.72 4.09 14.93
CA ASN A 11 -11.13 2.72 15.16
C ASN A 11 -10.21 2.09 16.22
N PRO A 12 -10.72 1.64 17.39
CA PRO A 12 -9.90 0.98 18.40
C PRO A 12 -9.23 -0.31 17.92
N ASP A 13 -9.87 -1.04 16.99
CA ASP A 13 -9.35 -2.31 16.45
C ASP A 13 -8.32 -2.09 15.34
N ALA A 14 -8.33 -0.90 14.72
CA ALA A 14 -7.40 -0.50 13.68
C ALA A 14 -6.89 0.94 13.93
N PRO A 15 -6.11 1.15 15.01
CA PRO A 15 -5.82 2.48 15.51
C PRO A 15 -4.77 3.23 14.67
N ARG A 16 -4.01 2.54 13.81
CA ARG A 16 -3.02 3.16 12.94
C ARG A 16 -3.68 3.60 11.65
N ALA A 17 -3.36 4.80 11.17
CA ALA A 17 -3.96 5.39 9.99
C ALA A 17 -2.88 5.79 8.98
N PHE A 18 -3.10 5.43 7.72
CA PHE A 18 -2.19 5.64 6.60
C PHE A 18 -2.91 6.38 5.48
N LEU A 19 -2.29 7.42 4.92
CA LEU A 19 -2.76 8.09 3.71
C LEU A 19 -2.06 7.50 2.50
N ASP A 20 -2.84 6.92 1.60
CA ASP A 20 -2.36 6.29 0.37
C ASP A 20 -2.70 7.19 -0.81
N PHE A 21 -1.67 7.57 -1.57
CA PHE A 21 -1.78 8.31 -2.82
C PHE A 21 -1.35 7.38 -3.97
N ASP A 22 -2.31 6.88 -4.74
CA ASP A 22 -2.03 5.87 -5.79
C ASP A 22 -1.32 6.42 -7.04
N GLY A 23 -1.27 7.75 -7.18
CA GLY A 23 -0.59 8.42 -8.27
C GLY A 23 -0.72 9.94 -8.24
N VAL A 24 0.43 10.62 -8.16
CA VAL A 24 0.55 12.08 -8.14
C VAL A 24 1.73 12.49 -9.01
N ASP A 25 1.47 13.33 -10.02
CA ASP A 25 2.48 13.74 -11.00
C ASP A 25 2.90 15.21 -10.80
N SER A 26 4.18 15.55 -10.64
CA SER A 26 5.38 14.66 -10.63
C SER A 26 5.94 14.38 -9.25
N CYS A 27 5.70 15.30 -8.31
CA CYS A 27 6.02 15.13 -6.90
C CYS A 27 5.10 15.99 -6.04
N PHE A 28 5.04 15.67 -4.75
CA PHE A 28 4.19 16.42 -3.83
C PHE A 28 4.68 16.44 -2.40
N PHE A 29 4.27 17.49 -1.70
CA PHE A 29 4.43 17.65 -0.26
C PHE A 29 3.06 17.52 0.42
N LEU A 30 3.03 16.83 1.56
CA LEU A 30 1.81 16.53 2.32
C LEU A 30 1.85 17.21 3.69
N TRP A 31 0.73 17.84 4.05
CA TRP A 31 0.44 18.31 5.40
C TRP A 31 -0.90 17.76 5.89
N VAL A 32 -0.96 17.44 7.18
CA VAL A 32 -2.18 17.05 7.89
C VAL A 32 -2.30 17.94 9.13
N ASN A 33 -3.45 18.59 9.29
CA ASN A 33 -3.73 19.54 10.37
C ASN A 33 -2.62 20.61 10.56
N GLY A 34 -2.09 21.10 9.44
CA GLY A 34 -1.04 22.12 9.41
C GLY A 34 0.37 21.61 9.69
N THR A 35 0.54 20.32 10.03
CA THR A 35 1.84 19.70 10.29
C THR A 35 2.36 19.00 9.04
N PHE A 36 3.64 19.22 8.70
CA PHE A 36 4.29 18.55 7.58
C PHE A 36 4.43 17.05 7.85
N VAL A 37 3.98 16.21 6.91
CA VAL A 37 4.03 14.74 7.00
C VAL A 37 5.16 14.18 6.16
N GLY A 38 5.32 14.66 4.93
CA GLY A 38 6.34 14.12 4.05
C GLY A 38 6.27 14.61 2.61
N TYR A 39 7.11 14.00 1.80
CA TYR A 39 7.29 14.27 0.38
C TYR A 39 7.39 12.96 -0.39
N SER A 40 6.88 12.93 -1.62
CA SER A 40 7.07 11.78 -2.52
C SER A 40 7.26 12.19 -3.98
N GLN A 41 7.93 11.31 -4.72
CA GLN A 41 8.16 11.33 -6.17
C GLN A 41 7.76 9.95 -6.74
N ILE A 42 7.89 9.76 -8.06
CA ILE A 42 7.49 8.56 -8.80
C ILE A 42 5.97 8.58 -9.03
N ALA A 43 5.56 9.17 -10.15
CA ALA A 43 4.17 9.50 -10.39
C ALA A 43 3.24 8.28 -10.44
N HIS A 44 3.76 7.12 -10.84
CA HIS A 44 2.98 5.91 -11.11
C HIS A 44 3.04 4.85 -10.00
N ALA A 45 3.62 5.17 -8.84
CA ALA A 45 3.68 4.30 -7.67
C ALA A 45 2.84 4.86 -6.51
N THR A 46 2.25 3.96 -5.71
CA THR A 46 1.55 4.36 -4.48
C THR A 46 2.54 4.93 -3.48
N SER A 47 2.23 6.11 -2.95
CA SER A 47 2.95 6.73 -1.83
C SER A 47 2.10 6.63 -0.58
N GLU A 48 2.63 5.99 0.45
CA GLU A 48 1.95 5.77 1.72
C GLU A 48 2.62 6.57 2.84
N PHE A 49 1.81 7.19 3.70
CA PHE A 49 2.29 7.94 4.87
C PHE A 49 1.49 7.56 6.11
N GLU A 50 2.18 7.14 7.17
CA GLU A 50 1.52 7.00 8.48
C GLU A 50 1.19 8.38 9.06
N VAL A 51 -0.08 8.59 9.39
CA VAL A 51 -0.63 9.86 9.90
C VAL A 51 -1.35 9.69 11.24
N THR A 52 -1.23 8.52 11.87
CA THR A 52 -1.86 8.14 13.15
C THR A 52 -1.82 9.26 14.20
N ASP A 53 -0.64 9.85 14.43
CA ASP A 53 -0.42 10.87 15.47
C ASP A 53 -0.79 12.29 15.03
N ARG A 54 -1.25 12.46 13.79
CA ARG A 54 -1.55 13.77 13.18
C ARG A 54 -3.05 13.98 13.07
N LEU A 55 -3.83 12.91 13.19
CA LEU A 55 -5.28 12.93 13.17
C LEU A 55 -5.87 13.17 14.55
N VAL A 56 -7.03 13.83 14.57
CA VAL A 56 -7.90 13.99 15.74
C VAL A 56 -9.26 13.38 15.45
N ASP A 57 -10.04 13.01 16.46
CA ASP A 57 -11.44 12.62 16.24
C ASP A 57 -12.26 13.83 15.76
N GLY A 58 -13.07 13.63 14.72
CA GLY A 58 -13.85 14.65 14.04
C GLY A 58 -13.15 15.22 12.80
N ASP A 59 -13.25 16.52 12.60
CA ASP A 59 -12.75 17.20 11.40
C ASP A 59 -11.23 17.29 11.34
N ASN A 60 -10.67 16.82 10.23
CA ASN A 60 -9.26 16.89 9.88
C ASN A 60 -9.06 17.58 8.54
N VAL A 61 -7.92 18.23 8.36
CA VAL A 61 -7.57 18.93 7.11
C VAL A 61 -6.32 18.31 6.51
N ILE A 62 -6.41 17.91 5.24
CA ILE A 62 -5.24 17.62 4.40
C ILE A 62 -4.95 18.77 3.45
N ALA A 63 -3.66 19.06 3.25
CA ALA A 63 -3.18 19.98 2.23
C ALA A 63 -2.03 19.34 1.46
N VAL A 64 -2.10 19.44 0.12
CA VAL A 64 -1.14 18.83 -0.78
C VAL A 64 -0.63 19.85 -1.80
N LEU A 65 0.68 20.07 -1.80
CA LEU A 65 1.36 20.89 -2.80
C LEU A 65 1.97 19.97 -3.85
N VAL A 66 1.38 19.94 -5.04
CA VAL A 66 1.90 19.18 -6.19
C VAL A 66 2.74 20.10 -7.07
N LEU A 67 3.95 19.67 -7.42
CA LEU A 67 4.80 20.36 -8.38
C LEU A 67 4.73 19.64 -9.72
N LYS A 68 4.65 20.44 -10.80
CA LYS A 68 4.63 19.91 -12.17
C LYS A 68 5.98 19.31 -12.58
N TRP A 69 7.08 19.79 -12.00
CA TRP A 69 8.43 19.33 -12.34
C TRP A 69 9.27 19.15 -11.09
N CYS A 70 10.06 18.09 -11.06
CA CYS A 70 11.11 17.82 -10.09
C CYS A 70 12.28 17.10 -10.78
N ASP A 71 13.32 16.78 -10.02
CA ASP A 71 14.41 15.89 -10.44
C ASP A 71 13.90 14.54 -10.96
N GLY A 72 12.86 13.96 -10.35
CA GLY A 72 12.21 12.73 -10.83
C GLY A 72 11.66 12.84 -12.25
N SER A 73 11.27 14.04 -12.71
CA SER A 73 10.75 14.24 -14.07
C SER A 73 11.79 13.93 -15.17
N TYR A 74 13.10 13.94 -14.86
CA TYR A 74 14.13 13.49 -15.79
C TYR A 74 14.10 11.98 -16.05
N LEU A 75 13.56 11.19 -15.11
CA LEU A 75 13.40 9.75 -15.24
C LEU A 75 12.03 9.36 -15.83
N GLU A 76 11.14 10.34 -16.05
CA GLU A 76 9.77 10.15 -16.53
C GLU A 76 9.53 10.78 -17.92
N ASP A 77 10.54 10.74 -18.79
CA ASP A 77 10.50 11.27 -20.16
C ASP A 77 9.95 10.25 -21.18
N GLN A 78 8.78 9.69 -20.90
CA GLN A 78 8.10 8.86 -21.90
C GLN A 78 7.48 9.73 -23.00
N ASP A 79 7.35 9.17 -24.21
CA ASP A 79 6.64 9.78 -25.34
C ASP A 79 5.12 9.80 -25.09
N LYS A 80 4.68 10.79 -24.29
CA LYS A 80 3.29 11.01 -23.88
C LYS A 80 3.03 12.49 -23.58
N PHE A 81 1.75 12.86 -23.45
CA PHE A 81 1.39 14.18 -22.95
C PHE A 81 1.89 14.41 -21.52
N ARG A 82 2.50 15.57 -21.27
CA ARG A 82 2.99 16.00 -19.96
C ARG A 82 1.87 16.65 -19.15
N THR A 83 1.16 15.84 -18.37
CA THR A 83 0.11 16.26 -17.42
C THR A 83 0.69 16.45 -16.01
N SER A 84 -0.14 16.85 -15.04
CA SER A 84 0.25 16.99 -13.63
C SER A 84 -0.96 16.98 -12.71
N GLY A 85 -0.77 16.62 -11.44
CA GLY A 85 -1.83 16.65 -10.42
C GLY A 85 -2.01 15.30 -9.72
N ILE A 86 -3.01 15.24 -8.85
CA ILE A 86 -3.43 13.99 -8.20
C ILE A 86 -4.36 13.28 -9.18
N PHE A 87 -3.85 12.27 -9.89
CA PHE A 87 -4.52 11.67 -11.05
C PHE A 87 -5.07 10.25 -10.78
N ARG A 88 -4.78 9.68 -9.60
CA ARG A 88 -5.40 8.46 -9.07
C ARG A 88 -5.98 8.71 -7.68
N SER A 89 -6.59 7.68 -7.10
CA SER A 89 -7.28 7.75 -5.81
C SER A 89 -6.38 8.19 -4.66
N VAL A 90 -7.03 8.79 -3.66
CA VAL A 90 -6.44 9.06 -2.36
C VAL A 90 -7.33 8.41 -1.31
N SER A 91 -6.75 7.56 -0.47
CA SER A 91 -7.46 6.74 0.52
C SER A 91 -6.87 6.93 1.91
N LEU A 92 -7.72 6.81 2.95
CA LEU A 92 -7.27 6.67 4.33
C LEU A 92 -7.49 5.20 4.73
N VAL A 93 -6.40 4.49 4.98
CA VAL A 93 -6.39 3.07 5.34
C VAL A 93 -6.04 2.92 6.81
N THR A 94 -6.87 2.21 7.56
CA THR A 94 -6.62 1.94 8.97
C THR A 94 -6.12 0.51 9.18
N ARG A 95 -5.14 0.30 10.05
CA ARG A 95 -4.55 -1.01 10.34
C ARG A 95 -4.45 -1.26 11.86
N PRO A 96 -4.51 -2.53 12.30
CA PRO A 96 -4.13 -2.89 13.67
C PRO A 96 -2.68 -2.52 13.98
N TYR A 97 -2.29 -2.56 15.27
CA TYR A 97 -0.90 -2.31 15.68
C TYR A 97 0.09 -3.30 15.07
N CYS A 98 -0.31 -4.56 14.95
CA CYS A 98 0.47 -5.63 14.34
C CYS A 98 -0.33 -6.23 13.20
N ALA A 99 0.26 -6.31 12.00
CA ALA A 99 -0.40 -6.83 10.81
C ALA A 99 0.63 -7.39 9.83
N VAL A 100 0.20 -8.29 8.94
CA VAL A 100 0.95 -8.61 7.72
C VAL A 100 0.81 -7.44 6.76
N VAL A 101 1.92 -6.91 6.26
CA VAL A 101 1.96 -5.75 5.35
C VAL A 101 2.37 -6.11 3.93
N ASP A 102 3.03 -7.25 3.77
CA ASP A 102 3.42 -7.78 2.47
C ASP A 102 3.51 -9.30 2.54
N TYR A 103 3.29 -9.95 1.39
CA TYR A 103 3.50 -11.38 1.24
C TYR A 103 4.01 -11.71 -0.15
N MET A 104 4.92 -12.67 -0.22
CA MET A 104 5.46 -13.18 -1.48
C MET A 104 5.19 -14.68 -1.55
N THR A 105 4.55 -15.10 -2.64
CA THR A 105 4.30 -16.51 -2.92
C THR A 105 5.22 -17.02 -4.01
N THR A 106 5.87 -18.16 -3.77
CA THR A 106 6.65 -18.89 -4.77
C THR A 106 6.06 -20.28 -4.94
N THR A 107 6.18 -20.84 -6.14
CA THR A 107 5.70 -22.20 -6.43
C THR A 107 6.81 -22.97 -7.11
N ASP A 108 7.24 -24.05 -6.47
CA ASP A 108 8.14 -25.02 -7.06
C ASP A 108 7.34 -26.25 -7.49
N ILE A 109 7.57 -26.74 -8.72
CA ILE A 109 6.80 -27.85 -9.29
C ILE A 109 7.72 -29.04 -9.48
N GLU A 110 7.35 -30.17 -8.89
CA GLU A 110 8.01 -31.44 -9.10
C GLU A 110 7.48 -32.09 -10.37
N TRP A 111 8.32 -32.22 -11.38
CA TRP A 111 7.95 -32.81 -12.67
C TRP A 111 8.26 -34.30 -12.73
N GLY A 112 7.33 -35.07 -13.30
CA GLY A 112 7.55 -36.47 -13.68
C GLY A 112 8.30 -36.61 -15.00
N ASN A 113 8.88 -37.79 -15.22
CA ASN A 113 9.57 -38.13 -16.48
C ASN A 113 8.62 -38.16 -17.69
N ASP A 114 7.30 -38.21 -17.46
CA ASP A 114 6.25 -38.11 -18.46
C ASP A 114 5.86 -36.65 -18.77
N GLY A 115 6.55 -35.68 -18.17
CA GLY A 115 6.29 -34.25 -18.32
C GLY A 115 5.07 -33.76 -17.54
N ARG A 116 4.46 -34.59 -16.69
CA ARG A 116 3.31 -34.20 -15.86
C ARG A 116 3.78 -33.77 -14.47
N ALA A 117 3.12 -32.78 -13.89
CA ALA A 117 3.38 -32.38 -12.50
C ALA A 117 3.00 -33.54 -11.56
N LYS A 118 3.93 -33.93 -10.68
CA LYS A 118 3.73 -34.93 -9.62
C LYS A 118 3.38 -34.30 -8.29
N GLY A 119 3.86 -33.09 -8.05
CA GLY A 119 3.65 -32.34 -6.82
C GLY A 119 4.03 -30.88 -7.00
N ALA A 120 3.68 -30.05 -6.02
CA ALA A 120 4.11 -28.66 -5.96
C ALA A 120 4.33 -28.26 -4.50
N THR A 121 5.34 -27.45 -4.27
CA THR A 121 5.63 -26.81 -2.98
C THR A 121 5.38 -25.32 -3.12
N ILE A 122 4.51 -24.78 -2.26
CA ILE A 122 4.22 -23.34 -2.21
C ILE A 122 4.95 -22.72 -1.02
N GLY A 123 5.88 -21.81 -1.30
CA GLY A 123 6.53 -20.99 -0.29
C GLY A 123 5.77 -19.68 -0.09
N ILE A 124 5.51 -19.30 1.15
CA ILE A 124 4.88 -18.01 1.50
C ILE A 124 5.83 -17.26 2.44
N GLY A 125 6.44 -16.19 1.94
CA GLY A 125 7.17 -15.22 2.76
C GLY A 125 6.23 -14.12 3.23
N LEU A 126 6.31 -13.74 4.51
CA LEU A 126 5.49 -12.69 5.11
C LEU A 126 6.36 -11.57 5.62
N ARG A 127 5.93 -10.33 5.42
CA ARG A 127 6.48 -9.15 6.10
C ARG A 127 5.43 -8.60 7.05
N TYR A 128 5.87 -8.21 8.23
CA TYR A 128 5.01 -7.67 9.26
C TYR A 128 5.23 -6.18 9.47
N LEU A 129 4.18 -5.49 9.91
CA LEU A 129 4.23 -4.10 10.30
C LEU A 129 5.20 -3.95 11.50
N ASP A 130 6.13 -2.99 11.41
CA ASP A 130 7.21 -2.78 12.38
C ASP A 130 8.02 -4.05 12.73
N ASP A 131 8.08 -5.01 11.79
CA ASP A 131 8.70 -6.32 11.96
C ASP A 131 8.17 -7.10 13.19
N GLN A 132 6.92 -6.84 13.60
CA GLN A 132 6.23 -7.52 14.70
C GLN A 132 5.40 -8.71 14.19
N PRO A 133 5.85 -9.97 14.38
CA PRO A 133 5.12 -11.13 13.86
C PRO A 133 3.74 -11.26 14.49
N VAL A 134 2.76 -11.65 13.67
CA VAL A 134 1.44 -12.06 14.13
C VAL A 134 1.21 -13.54 13.79
N GLU A 135 0.34 -14.20 14.54
CA GLU A 135 -0.07 -15.56 14.22
C GLU A 135 -0.86 -15.56 12.90
N VAL A 136 -0.45 -16.40 11.96
CA VAL A 136 -1.05 -16.51 10.62
C VAL A 136 -1.35 -17.97 10.32
N SER A 137 -2.50 -18.25 9.76
CA SER A 137 -2.81 -19.56 9.17
C SER A 137 -3.13 -19.40 7.69
N GLY A 138 -2.70 -20.37 6.89
CA GLY A 138 -2.86 -20.38 5.44
C GLY A 138 -3.71 -21.56 4.97
N ARG A 139 -4.56 -21.32 3.97
CA ARG A 139 -5.30 -22.37 3.25
C ARG A 139 -5.09 -22.20 1.75
N LEU A 140 -4.67 -23.28 1.09
CA LEU A 140 -4.69 -23.37 -0.36
C LEU A 140 -6.02 -23.96 -0.80
N LEU A 141 -6.70 -23.28 -1.72
CA LEU A 141 -7.99 -23.69 -2.26
C LEU A 141 -7.83 -24.10 -3.73
N ASP A 142 -8.59 -25.12 -4.17
CA ASP A 142 -8.75 -25.40 -5.60
C ASP A 142 -9.72 -24.40 -6.27
N ALA A 143 -9.93 -24.56 -7.58
CA ALA A 143 -10.80 -23.67 -8.37
C ALA A 143 -12.28 -23.72 -7.94
N ASP A 144 -12.70 -24.82 -7.30
CA ASP A 144 -14.07 -25.00 -6.78
C ASP A 144 -14.20 -24.52 -5.33
N GLY A 145 -13.09 -24.07 -4.71
CA GLY A 145 -13.04 -23.55 -3.35
C GLY A 145 -12.79 -24.60 -2.26
N HIS A 146 -12.49 -25.86 -2.62
CA HIS A 146 -12.14 -26.88 -1.64
C HIS A 146 -10.71 -26.69 -1.14
N THR A 147 -10.47 -26.93 0.15
CA THR A 147 -9.13 -26.84 0.72
C THR A 147 -8.29 -28.03 0.29
N VAL A 148 -7.16 -27.76 -0.37
CA VAL A 148 -6.19 -28.78 -0.84
C VAL A 148 -4.92 -28.85 0.01
N ALA A 149 -4.56 -27.76 0.72
CA ALA A 149 -3.46 -27.75 1.68
C ALA A 149 -3.69 -26.72 2.79
N ARG A 150 -3.02 -26.90 3.93
CA ARG A 150 -3.04 -25.97 5.07
C ARG A 150 -1.63 -25.74 5.60
N ALA A 151 -1.39 -24.54 6.09
CA ALA A 151 -0.21 -24.17 6.86
C ALA A 151 -0.67 -23.49 8.16
N VAL A 152 0.01 -23.79 9.26
CA VAL A 152 -0.17 -23.19 10.59
C VAL A 152 1.18 -22.65 11.03
#